data_AF-A0A0E4A086-F1
#
_entry.id   AF-A0A0E4A086-F1
#
_cell.length_a   1.000
_cell.length_b   1.000
_cell.length_c   1.000
_cell.angle_alpha   90.00
_cell.angle_beta   90.00
_cell.angle_gamma   90.00
#
_symmetry.space_group_name_H-M   'P 1'
#
loop_
_entity.id
_entity.type
_entity.pdbx_description
1 polymer ?
#
loop_
_entity_poly.entity_id
_entity_poly.type
_entity_poly.pdbx_seq_one_letter_code
_entity_poly.pdbx_strand_id
1 'polypeptide(L)'
;MKTKWLFPNRFWLIGWLVFVPSTILGLAAMYADFKIGWLTAHWLSESITITSGNSITHLMDNQDLTDEVAAIGIIAGLLLIAFSREKVEDEMIGQLRLEALQWSVYANYIILAIAILTVYDDAFFNVMIYNMFTVLLVFIIRFRWLIYRNNHILLAL
;
A
#
# COMPACT_ATOMS: atom_id res chain seq x y z
N MET A 1 -15.41 -26.53 4.01
CA MET A 1 -14.51 -26.82 5.18
C MET A 1 -14.62 -25.66 6.18
N LYS A 2 -14.81 -25.92 7.47
CA LYS A 2 -15.07 -24.87 8.50
C LYS A 2 -13.80 -24.06 8.82
N THR A 3 -13.64 -22.88 8.24
CA THR A 3 -12.59 -21.92 8.62
C THR A 3 -13.12 -20.97 9.69
N LYS A 4 -12.69 -21.24 10.92
CA LYS A 4 -13.19 -20.66 12.17
C LYS A 4 -12.40 -19.44 12.66
N TRP A 5 -11.77 -18.70 11.75
CA TRP A 5 -10.80 -17.65 12.11
C TRP A 5 -10.90 -16.48 11.15
N LEU A 6 -11.94 -15.66 11.29
CA LEU A 6 -11.84 -14.34 10.72
C LEU A 6 -12.41 -13.27 11.65
N PHE A 7 -11.76 -12.12 11.60
CA PHE A 7 -11.93 -10.99 12.50
C PHE A 7 -13.32 -10.33 12.34
N PRO A 8 -13.98 -9.84 13.41
CA PRO A 8 -15.33 -9.28 13.35
C PRO A 8 -15.51 -8.09 12.38
N ASN A 9 -16.75 -7.85 11.93
CA ASN A 9 -17.23 -6.86 10.95
C ASN A 9 -16.81 -5.37 11.16
N ARG A 10 -15.97 -5.07 12.16
CA ARG A 10 -15.53 -3.71 12.52
C ARG A 10 -14.12 -3.38 12.01
N PHE A 11 -13.39 -4.35 11.45
CA PHE A 11 -11.99 -4.13 11.02
C PHE A 11 -11.85 -3.32 9.73
N TRP A 12 -12.88 -3.22 8.89
CA TRP A 12 -12.85 -2.31 7.73
C TRP A 12 -12.77 -0.82 8.13
N LEU A 13 -13.33 -0.44 9.29
CA LEU A 13 -13.22 0.92 9.85
C LEU A 13 -11.83 1.18 10.43
N ILE A 14 -11.24 0.18 11.10
CA ILE A 14 -9.90 0.27 11.67
C ILE A 14 -8.86 0.37 10.55
N GLY A 15 -9.03 -0.40 9.48
CA GLY A 15 -8.17 -0.31 8.31
C GLY A 15 -8.24 1.07 7.63
N TRP A 16 -9.44 1.67 7.51
CA TRP A 16 -9.59 3.05 7.02
C TRP A 16 -8.95 4.08 7.97
N LEU A 17 -9.10 3.89 9.28
CA LEU A 17 -8.52 4.77 10.28
C LEU A 17 -6.99 4.73 10.31
N VAL A 18 -6.36 3.61 9.91
CA VAL A 18 -4.90 3.51 9.76
C VAL A 18 -4.44 3.98 8.38
N PHE A 19 -5.18 3.63 7.33
CA PHE A 19 -4.83 3.98 5.95
C PHE A 19 -4.84 5.50 5.73
N VAL A 20 -5.91 6.19 6.12
CA VAL A 20 -6.05 7.64 5.89
C VAL A 20 -4.90 8.47 6.47
N PRO A 21 -4.53 8.37 7.77
CA PRO A 21 -3.42 9.15 8.30
C PRO A 21 -2.08 8.72 7.69
N SER A 22 -1.89 7.44 7.37
CA SER A 22 -0.65 6.97 6.74
C SER A 22 -0.50 7.51 5.31
N THR A 23 -1.59 7.60 4.55
CA THR A 23 -1.59 8.22 3.22
C THR A 23 -1.34 9.72 3.29
N ILE A 24 -1.94 10.42 4.26
CA ILE A 24 -1.68 11.85 4.47
C ILE A 24 -0.20 12.08 4.82
N LEU A 25 0.35 11.26 5.71
CA LEU A 25 1.75 11.34 6.13
C LEU A 25 2.70 11.02 4.96
N GLY A 26 2.39 9.99 4.15
CA GLY A 26 3.18 9.65 2.96
C GLY A 26 3.15 10.76 1.90
N LEU A 27 2.00 11.37 1.64
CA LEU A 27 1.90 12.52 0.74
C LEU A 27 2.64 13.75 1.30
N ALA A 28 2.54 14.02 2.60
CA ALA A 28 3.27 15.11 3.23
C ALA A 28 4.79 14.89 3.18
N ALA A 29 5.26 13.65 3.39
CA ALA A 29 6.67 13.31 3.26
C ALA A 29 7.17 13.52 1.82
N MET A 30 6.37 13.12 0.82
CA MET A 30 6.78 13.17 -0.58
C MET A 30 6.71 14.58 -1.22
N TYR A 31 5.77 15.43 -0.81
CA TYR A 31 5.55 16.75 -1.43
C TYR A 31 5.93 17.95 -0.58
N ALA A 32 6.00 17.78 0.76
CA ALA A 32 6.28 18.88 1.68
C ALA A 32 7.61 18.69 2.43
N ASP A 33 8.43 17.69 2.05
CA ASP A 33 9.64 17.26 2.77
C ASP A 33 9.41 17.17 4.29
N PHE A 34 8.21 16.70 4.67
CA PHE A 34 7.82 16.68 6.07
C PHE A 34 8.57 15.58 6.79
N LYS A 35 9.58 15.97 7.56
CA LYS A 35 10.44 15.07 8.33
C LYS A 35 9.99 15.01 9.77
N ILE A 36 9.76 13.80 10.25
CA ILE A 36 9.40 13.57 11.63
C ILE A 36 10.70 13.42 12.44
N GLY A 37 11.08 14.48 13.15
CA GLY A 37 12.38 14.56 13.84
C GLY A 37 12.66 13.47 14.89
N TRP A 38 11.64 12.82 15.46
CA TRP A 38 11.81 11.68 16.41
C TRP A 38 12.00 10.33 15.71
N LEU A 39 11.82 10.29 14.39
CA LEU A 39 12.00 9.12 13.53
C LEU A 39 13.31 9.15 12.72
N THR A 40 14.22 10.08 13.04
CA THR A 40 15.58 10.07 12.49
C THR A 40 16.37 8.94 13.14
N ALA A 41 16.63 7.90 12.36
CA ALA A 41 17.47 6.79 12.81
C ALA A 41 18.93 7.21 12.74
N HIS A 42 19.43 7.81 13.82
CA HIS A 42 20.86 8.19 13.95
C HIS A 42 21.83 7.00 13.79
N TRP A 43 21.35 5.75 13.90
CA TRP A 43 22.18 4.55 13.74
C TRP A 43 22.29 4.06 12.28
N LEU A 44 21.44 4.56 11.37
CA LEU A 44 21.46 4.25 9.93
C LEU A 44 22.17 5.34 9.12
N SER A 45 22.78 6.33 9.78
CA SER A 45 23.52 7.38 9.10
C SER A 45 24.74 6.79 8.37
N GLU A 46 24.66 6.68 7.05
CA GLU A 46 25.84 6.43 6.23
C GLU A 46 26.69 7.71 6.22
N SER A 47 27.90 7.61 6.76
CA SER A 47 28.87 8.69 6.61
C SER A 47 29.45 8.63 5.20
N ILE A 48 28.94 9.45 4.29
CA ILE A 48 29.56 9.60 2.97
C ILE A 48 30.76 10.53 3.13
N THR A 49 31.97 9.96 3.00
CA THR A 49 33.20 10.74 2.91
C THR A 49 33.40 11.19 1.47
N ILE A 50 33.14 12.47 1.20
CA ILE A 50 33.48 13.06 -0.09
C ILE A 50 34.91 13.61 0.02
N THR A 51 35.85 12.95 -0.66
CA THR A 51 37.22 13.45 -0.84
C THR A 51 37.27 14.31 -2.10
N SER A 52 37.22 15.63 -1.90
CA SER A 52 37.48 16.63 -2.94
C SER A 52 38.79 17.33 -2.61
N GLY A 53 39.86 16.98 -3.33
CA GLY A 53 41.20 17.55 -3.11
C GLY A 53 41.77 17.25 -1.71
N ASN A 54 42.33 18.28 -1.05
CA ASN A 54 42.99 18.17 0.27
C ASN A 54 42.00 18.36 1.46
N SER A 55 40.69 18.36 1.18
CA SER A 55 39.63 18.52 2.18
C SER A 55 38.76 17.26 2.23
N ILE A 56 38.64 16.69 3.43
CA ILE A 56 37.73 15.59 3.73
C ILE A 56 36.50 16.22 4.37
N THR A 57 35.36 16.18 3.68
CA THR A 57 34.07 16.59 4.24
C THR A 57 33.25 15.34 4.56
N HIS A 58 32.92 15.15 5.84
CA HIS A 58 31.96 14.15 6.27
C HIS A 58 30.56 14.76 6.20
N LEU A 59 29.74 14.29 5.26
CA LEU A 59 28.30 14.55 5.28
C LEU A 59 27.66 13.44 6.10
N MET A 60 27.19 13.78 7.29
CA MET A 60 26.24 12.94 8.03
C MET A 60 24.86 13.30 7.51
N ASP A 61 24.33 12.48 6.60
CA ASP A 61 22.92 12.56 6.26
C ASP A 61 22.15 11.67 7.22
N ASN A 62 21.27 12.28 8.02
CA ASN A 62 20.40 11.53 8.90
C ASN A 62 19.28 10.95 8.04
N GLN A 63 19.21 9.62 7.95
CA GLN A 63 18.08 8.99 7.27
C GLN A 63 16.81 9.17 8.11
N ASP A 64 15.84 9.85 7.53
CA ASP A 64 14.50 10.05 8.08
C ASP A 64 13.64 8.84 7.74
N LEU A 65 13.19 8.07 8.73
CA LEU A 65 12.38 6.88 8.48
C LEU A 65 10.88 7.17 8.22
N THR A 66 10.58 8.41 7.82
CA THR A 66 9.21 8.94 7.84
C THR A 66 8.38 8.33 6.72
N ASP A 67 8.95 8.22 5.52
CA ASP A 67 8.32 7.64 4.35
C ASP A 67 8.21 6.10 4.44
N GLU A 68 9.17 5.41 5.07
CA GLU A 68 9.08 3.97 5.30
C GLU A 68 7.95 3.63 6.27
N VAL A 69 7.83 4.38 7.37
CA VAL A 69 6.71 4.20 8.31
C VAL A 69 5.38 4.54 7.65
N ALA A 70 5.33 5.58 6.81
CA ALA A 70 4.14 5.89 6.02
C ALA A 70 3.77 4.72 5.10
N ALA A 71 4.74 4.19 4.34
CA ALA A 71 4.53 3.10 3.39
C ALA A 71 4.06 1.81 4.09
N ILE A 72 4.70 1.43 5.20
CA ILE A 72 4.29 0.28 6.02
C ILE A 72 2.89 0.49 6.58
N GLY A 73 2.58 1.69 7.07
CA GLY A 73 1.25 2.06 7.56
C GLY A 73 0.17 1.95 6.48
N ILE A 74 0.47 2.40 5.25
CA ILE A 74 -0.41 2.27 4.08
C ILE A 74 -0.64 0.78 3.75
N ILE A 75 0.42 -0.03 3.66
CA ILE A 75 0.32 -1.47 3.38
C ILE A 75 -0.51 -2.18 4.46
N ALA A 76 -0.22 -1.91 5.73
CA ALA A 76 -0.94 -2.50 6.85
C ALA A 76 -2.42 -2.10 6.83
N GLY A 77 -2.72 -0.81 6.59
CA GLY A 77 -4.08 -0.31 6.46
C GLY A 77 -4.84 -0.96 5.30
N LEU A 78 -4.23 -1.05 4.13
CA LEU A 78 -4.79 -1.72 2.96
C LEU A 78 -5.02 -3.21 3.19
N LEU A 79 -4.07 -3.92 3.81
CA LEU A 79 -4.23 -5.33 4.17
C LEU A 79 -5.39 -5.53 5.16
N LEU A 80 -5.52 -4.68 6.17
CA LEU A 80 -6.64 -4.74 7.11
C LEU A 80 -7.99 -4.50 6.40
N ILE A 81 -8.04 -3.59 5.43
CA ILE A 81 -9.24 -3.36 4.61
C ILE A 81 -9.52 -4.58 3.71
N ALA A 82 -8.48 -5.11 3.06
CA ALA A 82 -8.55 -6.21 2.11
C ALA A 82 -9.03 -7.53 2.76
N PHE A 83 -8.52 -7.82 3.96
CA PHE A 83 -8.81 -9.07 4.67
C PHE A 83 -9.88 -8.93 5.78
N SER A 84 -10.56 -7.78 5.87
CA SER A 84 -11.69 -7.63 6.79
C SER A 84 -12.82 -8.60 6.45
N ARG A 85 -13.45 -9.23 7.46
CA ARG A 85 -14.65 -10.06 7.24
C ARG A 85 -15.79 -9.26 6.66
N GLU A 86 -16.54 -9.94 5.80
CA GLU A 86 -17.91 -9.59 5.42
C GLU A 86 -18.92 -10.26 6.36
N LYS A 87 -20.08 -9.63 6.57
CA LYS A 87 -21.07 -9.96 7.62
C LYS A 87 -21.69 -11.37 7.51
N VAL A 88 -21.70 -11.95 6.31
CA VAL A 88 -22.14 -13.34 6.04
C VAL A 88 -21.13 -13.95 5.06
N GLU A 89 -20.29 -14.86 5.54
CA GLU A 89 -19.37 -15.60 4.68
C GLU A 89 -20.05 -16.86 4.16
N ASP A 90 -20.65 -16.74 2.98
CA ASP A 90 -21.03 -17.87 2.15
C ASP A 90 -19.81 -18.36 1.35
N GLU A 91 -19.78 -19.64 0.94
CA GLU A 91 -18.68 -20.22 0.15
C GLU A 91 -18.43 -19.41 -1.14
N MET A 92 -19.49 -18.84 -1.70
CA MET A 92 -19.44 -17.95 -2.86
C MET A 92 -18.63 -16.67 -2.61
N ILE A 93 -18.75 -16.02 -1.43
CA ILE A 93 -17.97 -14.82 -1.11
C ILE A 93 -16.49 -15.15 -0.92
N GLY A 94 -16.18 -16.33 -0.39
CA GLY A 94 -14.81 -16.84 -0.29
C GLY A 94 -14.15 -17.01 -1.66
N GLN A 95 -14.86 -17.61 -2.63
CA GLN A 95 -14.39 -17.72 -4.01
C GLN A 95 -14.22 -16.36 -4.68
N LEU A 96 -15.17 -15.45 -4.45
CA LEU A 96 -15.14 -14.09 -4.98
C LEU A 96 -13.89 -13.32 -4.56
N ARG A 97 -13.45 -13.53 -3.32
CA ARG A 97 -12.24 -12.92 -2.77
C ARG A 97 -10.99 -13.45 -3.47
N LEU A 98 -10.88 -14.76 -3.65
CA LEU A 98 -9.74 -15.36 -4.35
C LEU A 98 -9.68 -14.93 -5.81
N GLU A 99 -10.83 -14.88 -6.49
CA GLU A 99 -10.92 -14.41 -7.87
C GLU A 99 -10.53 -12.93 -7.98
N ALA A 100 -11.02 -12.07 -7.08
CA ALA A 100 -10.62 -10.66 -7.05
C ALA A 100 -9.12 -10.48 -6.81
N LEU A 101 -8.51 -11.31 -5.96
CA LEU A 101 -7.07 -11.28 -5.69
C LEU A 101 -6.29 -11.64 -6.96
N GLN A 102 -6.68 -12.71 -7.64
CA GLN A 102 -6.05 -13.11 -8.90
C GLN A 102 -6.15 -12.01 -9.98
N TRP A 103 -7.33 -11.41 -10.13
CA TRP A 103 -7.53 -10.28 -11.06
C TRP A 103 -6.68 -9.07 -10.71
N SER A 104 -6.51 -8.78 -9.42
CA SER A 104 -5.68 -7.65 -8.98
C SER A 104 -4.21 -7.83 -9.34
N VAL A 105 -3.71 -9.06 -9.24
CA VAL A 105 -2.33 -9.41 -9.62
C VAL A 105 -2.15 -9.27 -11.14
N TYR A 106 -3.10 -9.77 -11.95
CA TYR A 106 -3.05 -9.60 -13.39
C TYR A 106 -3.10 -8.14 -13.83
N ALA A 107 -4.01 -7.35 -13.25
CA ALA A 107 -4.08 -5.92 -13.54
C ALA A 107 -2.78 -5.20 -13.17
N ASN A 108 -2.18 -5.54 -12.03
CA ASN A 108 -0.90 -4.97 -11.61
C ASN A 108 0.22 -5.23 -12.62
N TYR A 109 0.36 -6.48 -13.07
CA TYR A 109 1.39 -6.83 -14.04
C TYR A 109 1.15 -6.23 -15.42
N ILE A 110 -0.11 -6.06 -15.84
CA ILE A 110 -0.43 -5.33 -17.07
C ILE A 110 0.01 -3.87 -16.96
N ILE A 111 -0.32 -3.20 -15.85
CA ILE A 111 0.09 -1.81 -15.60
C ILE A 111 1.62 -1.71 -15.55
N LEU A 112 2.29 -2.64 -14.88
CA LEU A 112 3.75 -2.69 -14.78
C LEU A 112 4.39 -2.88 -16.16
N ALA A 113 3.87 -3.79 -16.99
CA ALA A 113 4.38 -4.00 -18.35
C ALA A 113 4.24 -2.74 -19.20
N ILE A 114 3.13 -2.03 -19.10
CA ILE A 114 2.94 -0.74 -19.78
C ILE A 114 3.93 0.31 -19.25
N ALA A 115 4.14 0.37 -17.94
CA ALA A 115 5.07 1.31 -17.34
C ALA A 115 6.52 1.08 -17.81
N ILE A 116 6.96 -0.17 -17.90
CA ILE A 116 8.29 -0.54 -18.41
C ILE A 116 8.49 -0.07 -19.86
N LEU A 117 7.43 -0.07 -20.68
CA LEU A 117 7.49 0.33 -22.08
C LEU A 117 7.36 1.85 -22.30
N THR A 118 6.79 2.59 -21.34
CA THR A 118 6.41 4.00 -21.54
C THR A 118 7.15 4.99 -20.65
N VAL A 119 7.71 4.56 -19.52
CA VAL A 119 8.30 5.45 -18.50
C VAL A 119 9.77 5.12 -18.30
N TYR A 120 10.60 6.17 -18.23
CA TYR A 120 12.06 6.08 -18.06
C TYR A 120 12.55 6.96 -16.91
N ASP A 121 13.79 6.72 -16.46
CA ASP A 121 14.51 7.50 -15.45
C ASP A 121 13.76 7.64 -14.11
N ASP A 122 13.85 8.80 -13.45
CA ASP A 122 13.28 9.05 -12.12
C ASP A 122 11.74 8.95 -12.11
N ALA A 123 11.09 9.13 -13.26
CA ALA A 123 9.65 8.92 -13.39
C ALA A 123 9.29 7.43 -13.19
N PHE A 124 10.15 6.51 -13.64
CA PHE A 124 9.92 5.08 -13.47
C PHE A 124 10.01 4.67 -11.99
N PHE A 125 10.93 5.28 -11.24
CA PHE A 125 11.06 5.06 -9.79
C PHE A 125 9.76 5.44 -9.05
N ASN A 126 9.20 6.62 -9.36
CA ASN A 126 7.91 7.03 -8.80
C ASN A 126 6.78 6.06 -9.17
N VAL A 127 6.73 5.58 -10.42
CA VAL A 127 5.74 4.58 -10.83
C VAL A 127 5.90 3.27 -10.06
N MET A 128 7.12 2.84 -9.77
CA MET A 128 7.39 1.65 -8.97
C MET A 128 6.90 1.79 -7.53
N ILE A 129 7.09 2.97 -6.91
CA ILE A 129 6.55 3.28 -5.57
C ILE A 129 5.03 3.09 -5.57
N TYR A 130 4.33 3.66 -6.55
CA TYR A 130 2.88 3.49 -6.65
C TYR A 130 2.48 2.03 -6.96
N ASN A 131 3.29 1.30 -7.74
CA ASN A 131 3.03 -0.09 -8.10
C ASN A 131 2.99 -1.04 -6.89
N MET A 132 3.71 -0.70 -5.81
CA MET A 132 3.70 -1.47 -4.57
C MET A 132 2.30 -1.53 -3.93
N PHE A 133 1.46 -0.51 -4.15
CA PHE A 133 0.12 -0.42 -3.56
C PHE A 133 -0.99 -0.84 -4.53
N THR A 134 -0.73 -0.88 -5.84
CA THR A 134 -1.78 -1.08 -6.85
C THR A 134 -2.47 -2.44 -6.76
N VAL A 135 -1.75 -3.52 -6.45
CA VAL A 135 -2.38 -4.85 -6.23
C VAL A 135 -3.47 -4.75 -5.17
N LEU A 136 -3.14 -4.18 -4.00
CA LEU A 136 -4.07 -4.06 -2.87
C LEU A 136 -5.24 -3.14 -3.20
N LEU A 137 -4.99 -2.00 -3.86
CA LEU A 137 -6.03 -1.06 -4.26
C LEU A 137 -7.01 -1.68 -5.27
N VAL A 138 -6.49 -2.29 -6.34
CA VAL A 138 -7.31 -2.95 -7.37
C VAL A 138 -8.11 -4.09 -6.75
N PHE A 139 -7.50 -4.86 -5.86
CA PHE A 139 -8.18 -5.92 -5.11
C PHE A 139 -9.38 -5.39 -4.33
N ILE A 140 -9.19 -4.35 -3.50
CA ILE A 140 -10.27 -3.77 -2.68
C ILE A 140 -11.39 -3.22 -3.54
N ILE A 141 -11.06 -2.48 -4.61
CA ILE A 141 -12.04 -1.89 -5.53
C ILE A 141 -12.85 -3.01 -6.21
N ARG A 142 -12.16 -4.03 -6.76
CA ARG A 142 -12.79 -5.13 -7.47
C ARG A 142 -13.69 -5.95 -6.56
N PHE A 143 -13.21 -6.28 -5.36
CA PHE A 143 -13.95 -7.06 -4.38
C PHE A 143 -15.23 -6.33 -3.96
N ARG A 144 -15.16 -5.04 -3.62
CA ARG A 144 -16.33 -4.23 -3.26
C ARG A 144 -17.34 -4.11 -4.39
N TRP A 145 -16.86 -3.91 -5.63
CA TRP A 145 -17.73 -3.84 -6.79
C TRP A 145 -18.49 -5.15 -7.03
N LEU A 146 -17.80 -6.28 -6.85
CA LEU A 146 -18.36 -7.60 -7.11
C LEU A 146 -19.40 -8.00 -6.04
N ILE A 147 -19.18 -7.63 -4.78
CA ILE A 147 -20.17 -7.76 -3.70
C ILE A 147 -21.41 -6.91 -3.98
N TYR A 148 -21.21 -5.63 -4.34
CA TYR A 148 -22.32 -4.72 -4.65
C TYR A 148 -23.19 -5.28 -5.78
N ARG A 149 -22.56 -5.74 -6.87
CA ARG A 149 -23.26 -6.37 -7.99
C ARG A 149 -24.06 -7.60 -7.56
N ASN A 150 -23.48 -8.48 -6.75
CA ASN A 150 -24.16 -9.69 -6.30
C ASN A 150 -25.40 -9.37 -5.43
N ASN A 151 -25.30 -8.35 -4.58
CA ASN A 151 -26.41 -7.93 -3.73
C ASN A 151 -27.58 -7.33 -4.54
N HIS A 152 -27.29 -6.63 -5.64
CA HIS A 152 -28.33 -6.14 -6.56
C HIS A 152 -29.02 -7.24 -7.36
N ILE A 153 -28.31 -8.30 -7.72
CA ILE A 153 -28.90 -9.45 -8.44
C ILE A 153 -29.90 -10.19 -7.55
N LEU A 154 -29.64 -10.27 -6.24
CA LEU A 154 -30.55 -10.89 -5.26
C LEU A 154 -31.80 -10.05 -4.96
N LEU A 155 -31.77 -8.74 -5.20
CA LEU A 155 -32.93 -7.84 -5.02
C LEU A 155 -33.80 -7.72 -6.29
N ALA A 156 -33.34 -8.25 -7.42
CA ALA A 156 -34.05 -8.21 -8.70
C ALA A 156 -34.78 -9.53 -9.04
N LEU A 157 -34.70 -10.52 -8.16
CA LEU A 157 -35.41 -11.81 -8.21
C LEU A 157 -36.54 -11.82 -7.18
#